data_AF-A0A938DTA2-F1
#
_entry.id   AF-A0A938DTA2-F1
#
_cell.length_a   1.000
_cell.length_b   1.000
_cell.length_c   1.000
_cell.angle_alpha   90.00
_cell.angle_beta   90.00
_cell.angle_gamma   90.00
#
_symmetry.space_group_name_H-M   'P 1'
#
loop_
_entity.id
_entity.type
_entity.pdbx_description
1 polymer ?
#
loop_
_entity_poly.entity_id
_entity_poly.type
_entity_poly.pdbx_seq_one_letter_code
_entity_poly.pdbx_strand_id
1 'polypeptide(L)'
;MSGVVLVHGAFHELWGPARLAHRWTPSLLDGLWAAGVDLDRIEPGEVRRAVRIGFWGDIFRPTPEVADSAAPSDELITRVEADGAGAVGILSADLARRIHARTLEQLGTYFIDAEVRDRVHRRILESLRPHNRVVVAHSLGTVITYEILRQHPEIQVEEFVTVGSPLGEEFVRASIQPTLEDGSQWPGGVVRWTNVAAEGDLATAAAPRLAPVFGDRIVDEFVFNGAHPHDIEPYLSTPAVGRPVARGLDLPIGDR
;
A
#
# COMPACT_ATOMS: atom_id res chain seq x y z
N MET A 1 -0.21 4.91 22.66
CA MET A 1 -0.74 5.28 21.33
C MET A 1 0.34 5.01 20.28
N SER A 2 0.03 4.41 19.14
CA SER A 2 0.87 4.51 17.93
C SER A 2 0.48 5.77 17.17
N GLY A 3 1.46 6.53 16.66
CA GLY A 3 1.19 7.75 15.90
C GLY A 3 0.82 7.43 14.45
N VAL A 4 1.62 6.62 13.75
CA VAL A 4 1.38 6.28 12.34
C VAL A 4 1.72 4.81 12.10
N VAL A 5 0.83 4.07 11.47
CA VAL A 5 1.11 2.72 10.95
C VAL A 5 1.15 2.79 9.43
N LEU A 6 2.25 2.37 8.82
CA LEU A 6 2.39 2.24 7.37
C LEU A 6 2.33 0.76 6.99
N VAL A 7 1.34 0.37 6.19
CA VAL A 7 1.14 -1.01 5.74
C VAL A 7 1.53 -1.12 4.27
N HIS A 8 2.43 -2.04 3.97
CA HIS A 8 2.98 -2.19 2.63
C HIS A 8 2.12 -3.06 1.71
N GLY A 9 2.29 -2.87 0.39
CA GLY A 9 1.73 -3.70 -0.67
C GLY A 9 2.61 -4.91 -1.03
N ALA A 10 2.44 -5.45 -2.23
CA ALA A 10 3.31 -6.52 -2.75
C ALA A 10 4.79 -6.05 -2.89
N PHE A 11 5.71 -6.98 -3.20
CA PHE A 11 7.13 -6.72 -3.54
C PHE A 11 8.09 -6.32 -2.42
N HIS A 12 7.70 -6.51 -1.16
CA HIS A 12 8.56 -6.23 0.00
C HIS A 12 9.08 -7.50 0.69
N GLU A 13 8.95 -8.67 0.06
CA GLU A 13 9.31 -9.97 0.64
C GLU A 13 10.79 -10.14 0.97
N LEU A 14 11.66 -9.45 0.23
CA LEU A 14 13.11 -9.47 0.45
C LEU A 14 13.59 -8.42 1.46
N TRP A 15 12.68 -7.61 1.99
CA TRP A 15 12.98 -6.46 2.83
C TRP A 15 12.65 -6.78 4.29
N GLY A 16 12.72 -5.77 5.14
CA GLY A 16 12.29 -5.87 6.53
C GLY A 16 11.72 -4.54 7.01
N PRO A 17 11.00 -4.54 8.13
CA PRO A 17 10.27 -3.37 8.63
C PRO A 17 11.20 -2.17 8.87
N ALA A 18 12.42 -2.40 9.37
CA ALA A 18 13.38 -1.31 9.61
C ALA A 18 13.81 -0.61 8.30
N ARG A 19 13.95 -1.36 7.21
CA ARG A 19 14.36 -0.81 5.90
C ARG A 19 13.23 -0.01 5.27
N LEU A 20 11.99 -0.48 5.37
CA LEU A 20 10.81 0.24 4.90
C LEU A 20 10.61 1.53 5.70
N ALA A 21 10.70 1.47 7.03
CA ALA A 21 10.62 2.66 7.88
C ALA A 21 11.66 3.72 7.47
N HIS A 22 12.91 3.30 7.22
CA HIS A 22 13.96 4.22 6.82
C HIS A 22 13.69 4.89 5.46
N ARG A 23 13.11 4.17 4.50
CA ARG A 23 12.80 4.71 3.17
C ARG A 23 11.55 5.57 3.13
N TRP A 24 10.52 5.22 3.89
CA TRP A 24 9.21 5.86 3.78
C TRP A 24 9.03 7.05 4.71
N THR A 25 9.76 7.09 5.83
CA THR A 25 9.66 8.23 6.76
C THR A 25 10.05 9.56 6.09
N PRO A 26 11.13 9.67 5.29
CA PRO A 26 11.44 10.90 4.55
C PRO A 26 10.31 11.33 3.62
N SER A 27 9.76 10.43 2.80
CA SER A 27 8.64 10.75 1.92
C SER A 27 7.40 11.21 2.68
N LEU A 28 7.11 10.60 3.84
CA LEU A 28 6.01 11.06 4.70
C LEU A 28 6.25 12.47 5.24
N LEU A 29 7.49 12.80 5.62
CA LEU A 29 7.87 14.15 6.04
C LEU A 29 7.73 15.15 4.88
N ASP A 30 8.11 14.76 3.66
CA ASP A 30 7.92 15.57 2.46
C ASP A 30 6.43 15.84 2.20
N GLY A 31 5.56 14.85 2.41
CA GLY A 31 4.11 15.03 2.34
C GLY A 31 3.56 15.99 3.39
N LEU A 32 4.01 15.88 4.64
CA LEU A 32 3.67 16.83 5.71
C LEU A 32 4.12 18.25 5.34
N TRP A 33 5.35 18.40 4.85
CA TRP A 33 5.87 19.67 4.36
C TRP A 33 5.01 20.20 3.21
N ALA A 34 4.69 19.38 2.21
CA ALA A 34 3.87 19.76 1.08
C ALA A 34 2.44 20.15 1.50
N ALA A 35 1.92 19.55 2.58
CA ALA A 35 0.63 19.87 3.17
C ALA A 35 0.62 21.20 3.93
N GLY A 36 1.78 21.83 4.18
CA GLY A 36 1.89 23.11 4.88
C GLY A 36 2.40 23.01 6.32
N VAL A 37 2.81 21.82 6.78
CA VAL A 37 3.38 21.64 8.11
C VAL A 37 4.79 22.25 8.19
N ASP A 38 5.07 22.95 9.28
CA ASP A 38 6.40 23.47 9.59
C ASP A 38 7.25 22.35 10.22
N LEU A 39 8.16 21.77 9.43
CA LEU A 39 9.00 20.66 9.88
C LEU A 39 10.06 21.09 10.91
N ASP A 40 10.43 22.38 10.98
CA ASP A 40 11.39 22.86 11.98
C ASP A 40 10.80 22.82 13.40
N ARG A 41 9.48 22.69 13.51
CA ARG A 41 8.74 22.52 14.77
C ARG A 41 8.50 21.06 15.14
N ILE A 42 8.97 20.13 14.30
CA ILE A 42 8.82 18.70 14.52
C ILE A 42 10.20 18.09 14.72
N GLU A 43 10.44 17.50 15.89
CA GLU A 43 11.64 16.70 16.10
C GLU A 43 11.61 15.49 15.14
N PRO A 44 12.54 15.35 14.17
CA PRO A 44 12.46 14.26 13.18
C PRO A 44 12.50 12.86 13.82
N GLY A 45 13.15 12.75 14.99
CA GLY A 45 13.17 11.53 15.79
C GLY A 45 11.80 11.15 16.37
N GLU A 46 10.90 12.12 16.57
CA GLU A 46 9.54 11.88 17.08
C GLU A 46 8.66 11.21 16.02
N VAL A 47 8.64 11.75 14.79
CA VAL A 47 7.91 11.13 13.68
C VAL A 47 8.43 9.72 13.40
N ARG A 48 9.76 9.55 13.40
CA ARG A 48 10.36 8.22 13.23
C ARG A 48 9.97 7.23 14.33
N ARG A 49 9.84 7.67 15.58
CA ARG A 49 9.36 6.83 16.71
C ARG A 49 7.85 6.58 16.62
N ALA A 50 7.11 7.48 16.00
CA ALA A 50 5.67 7.38 15.80
C ALA A 50 5.30 6.41 14.66
N VAL A 51 6.19 6.26 13.66
CA VAL A 51 6.00 5.35 12.52
C VAL A 51 6.28 3.89 12.91
N ARG A 52 5.31 3.03 12.66
CA ARG A 52 5.46 1.57 12.70
C ARG A 52 5.11 0.99 11.33
N ILE A 53 5.84 -0.03 10.89
CA ILE A 53 5.52 -0.75 9.67
C ILE A 53 4.66 -1.98 9.99
N GLY A 54 3.48 -2.06 9.38
CA GLY A 54 2.72 -3.30 9.26
C GLY A 54 3.38 -4.17 8.20
N PHE A 55 4.36 -4.98 8.61
CA PHE A 55 5.17 -5.78 7.72
C PHE A 55 4.71 -7.23 7.68
N TRP A 56 4.42 -7.74 6.49
CA TRP A 56 3.97 -9.11 6.23
C TRP A 56 4.71 -9.77 5.04
N GLY A 57 5.60 -9.05 4.38
CA GLY A 57 6.24 -9.49 3.14
C GLY A 57 7.07 -10.77 3.29
N ASP A 58 7.65 -11.03 4.46
CA ASP A 58 8.46 -12.23 4.72
C ASP A 58 7.66 -13.53 4.56
N ILE A 59 6.33 -13.49 4.68
CA ILE A 59 5.45 -14.64 4.44
C ILE A 59 5.55 -15.15 3.00
N PHE A 60 5.86 -14.25 2.05
CA PHE A 60 5.97 -14.54 0.62
C PHE A 60 7.42 -14.62 0.14
N ARG A 61 8.39 -14.70 1.05
CA ARG A 61 9.80 -14.82 0.68
C ARG A 61 10.02 -16.19 0.00
N PRO A 62 10.47 -16.23 -1.26
CA PRO A 62 10.70 -17.49 -1.96
C PRO A 62 11.86 -18.25 -1.32
N THR A 63 11.77 -19.59 -1.32
CA THR A 63 12.94 -20.43 -1.08
C THR A 63 13.82 -20.46 -2.34
N PRO A 64 15.12 -20.74 -2.23
CA PRO A 64 16.01 -20.83 -3.40
C PRO A 64 15.47 -21.75 -4.50
N GLU A 65 14.84 -22.88 -4.15
CA GLU A 65 14.29 -23.85 -5.10
C GLU A 65 13.14 -23.28 -5.95
N VAL A 66 12.33 -22.39 -5.36
CA VAL A 66 11.25 -21.68 -6.07
C VAL A 66 11.78 -20.47 -6.84
N ALA A 67 12.86 -19.85 -6.38
CA ALA A 67 13.49 -18.74 -7.09
C ALA A 67 14.14 -19.21 -8.41
N ASP A 68 14.73 -20.40 -8.43
CA ASP A 68 15.36 -20.99 -9.61
C ASP A 68 14.35 -21.32 -10.73
N SER A 69 13.12 -21.71 -10.38
CA SER A 69 12.06 -21.94 -11.38
C SER A 69 11.53 -20.65 -12.02
N ALA A 70 11.82 -19.49 -11.41
CA ALA A 70 11.53 -18.16 -11.93
C ALA A 70 12.72 -17.52 -12.69
N ALA A 71 13.75 -18.30 -13.05
CA ALA A 71 14.87 -17.85 -13.89
C ALA A 71 14.43 -17.58 -15.34
N PRO A 72 15.18 -16.77 -16.11
CA PRO A 72 15.03 -16.67 -17.57
C PRO A 72 15.01 -18.06 -18.20
N SER A 73 14.02 -18.34 -19.06
CA SER A 73 14.05 -19.60 -19.81
C SER A 73 15.21 -19.59 -20.80
N ASP A 74 15.77 -20.76 -21.09
CA ASP A 74 16.84 -20.92 -22.10
C ASP A 74 16.42 -20.33 -23.46
N GLU A 75 15.13 -20.38 -23.79
CA GLU A 75 14.55 -19.78 -24.99
C GLU A 75 14.64 -18.25 -25.00
N LEU A 76 14.46 -17.61 -23.84
CA LEU A 76 14.62 -16.16 -23.70
C LEU A 76 16.09 -15.75 -23.78
N ILE A 77 16.98 -16.51 -23.13
CA ILE A 77 18.43 -16.30 -23.18
C ILE A 77 18.91 -16.37 -24.63
N THR A 78 18.50 -17.42 -25.35
CA THR A 78 18.83 -17.62 -26.77
C THR A 78 18.31 -16.47 -27.65
N ARG A 79 17.09 -15.98 -27.40
CA ARG A 79 16.52 -14.83 -28.14
C ARG A 79 17.27 -13.53 -27.88
N VAL A 80 17.68 -13.29 -26.64
CA VAL A 80 18.47 -12.11 -26.25
C VAL A 80 19.85 -12.13 -26.90
N GLU A 81 20.50 -13.29 -26.95
CA GLU A 81 21.80 -13.46 -27.60
C GLU A 81 21.72 -13.27 -29.12
N ALA A 82 20.61 -13.66 -29.74
CA ALA A 82 20.42 -13.55 -31.19
C ALA A 82 20.11 -12.13 -31.70
N ASP A 83 19.50 -11.27 -30.87
CA ASP A 83 18.79 -10.07 -31.38
C ASP A 83 19.49 -8.72 -31.07
N GLY A 84 20.69 -8.74 -30.48
CA GLY A 84 21.56 -7.55 -30.33
C GLY A 84 20.84 -6.31 -29.76
N ALA A 85 20.59 -5.29 -30.60
CA ALA A 85 19.91 -4.04 -30.19
C ALA A 85 18.41 -4.24 -29.84
N GLY A 86 17.75 -5.29 -30.34
CA GLY A 86 16.38 -5.68 -29.98
C GLY A 86 16.28 -6.38 -28.62
N ALA A 87 17.41 -6.86 -28.09
CA ALA A 87 17.48 -7.55 -26.80
C ALA A 87 16.98 -6.69 -25.64
N VAL A 88 17.19 -5.37 -25.70
CA VAL A 88 16.71 -4.44 -24.65
C VAL A 88 15.19 -4.44 -24.55
N GLY A 89 14.49 -4.48 -25.69
CA GLY A 89 13.02 -4.54 -25.73
C GLY A 89 12.48 -5.88 -25.21
N ILE A 90 13.13 -6.99 -25.59
CA ILE A 90 12.78 -8.34 -25.14
C ILE A 90 12.99 -8.48 -23.63
N LEU A 91 14.13 -8.02 -23.12
CA LEU A 91 14.45 -8.03 -21.68
C LEU A 91 13.47 -7.15 -20.88
N SER A 92 13.12 -5.98 -21.40
CA SER A 92 12.19 -5.06 -20.74
C SER A 92 10.78 -5.65 -20.65
N ALA A 93 10.29 -6.26 -21.74
CA ALA A 93 8.99 -6.92 -21.76
C ALA A 93 8.96 -8.14 -20.84
N ASP A 94 10.04 -8.91 -20.78
CA ASP A 94 10.12 -10.07 -19.90
C ASP A 94 10.15 -9.69 -18.41
N LEU A 95 10.94 -8.68 -18.06
CA LEU A 95 10.97 -8.12 -16.70
C LEU A 95 9.59 -7.60 -16.29
N ALA A 96 8.91 -6.85 -17.18
CA ALA A 96 7.55 -6.35 -16.94
C ALA A 96 6.56 -7.50 -16.70
N ARG A 97 6.62 -8.58 -17.50
CA ARG A 97 5.79 -9.78 -17.30
C ARG A 97 6.08 -10.48 -15.98
N ARG A 98 7.34 -10.63 -15.58
CA ARG A 98 7.70 -11.28 -14.30
C ARG A 98 7.27 -10.46 -13.10
N ILE A 99 7.44 -9.14 -13.15
CA ILE A 99 6.92 -8.24 -12.12
C ILE A 99 5.40 -8.41 -12.05
N HIS A 100 4.69 -8.31 -13.16
CA HIS A 100 3.23 -8.48 -13.19
C HIS A 100 2.76 -9.86 -12.68
N ALA A 101 3.42 -10.94 -13.10
CA ALA A 101 3.11 -12.30 -12.67
C ALA A 101 3.31 -12.47 -11.16
N ARG A 102 4.38 -11.91 -10.59
CA ARG A 102 4.63 -11.89 -9.13
C ARG A 102 3.57 -11.08 -8.38
N THR A 103 3.10 -9.95 -8.92
CA THR A 103 1.97 -9.19 -8.33
C THR A 103 0.74 -10.08 -8.22
N LEU A 104 0.40 -10.75 -9.32
CA LEU A 104 -0.78 -11.62 -9.41
C LEU A 104 -0.63 -12.89 -8.58
N GLU A 105 0.59 -13.42 -8.44
CA GLU A 105 0.88 -14.56 -7.57
C GLU A 105 0.66 -14.20 -6.10
N GLN A 106 1.26 -13.11 -5.58
CA GLN A 106 1.06 -12.71 -4.18
C GLN A 106 -0.42 -12.39 -3.89
N LEU A 107 -1.07 -11.67 -4.81
CA LEU A 107 -2.49 -11.36 -4.72
C LEU A 107 -3.37 -12.62 -4.77
N GLY A 108 -3.07 -13.55 -5.67
CA GLY A 108 -3.79 -14.83 -5.81
C GLY A 108 -3.60 -15.72 -4.59
N THR A 109 -2.36 -15.92 -4.14
CA THR A 109 -2.04 -16.70 -2.94
C THR A 109 -2.72 -16.10 -1.71
N TYR A 110 -2.70 -14.78 -1.52
CA TYR A 110 -3.42 -14.14 -0.43
C TYR A 110 -4.93 -14.41 -0.47
N PHE A 111 -5.55 -14.36 -1.66
CA PHE A 111 -7.00 -14.57 -1.77
C PHE A 111 -7.44 -16.03 -1.65
N ILE A 112 -6.59 -16.97 -2.06
CA ILE A 112 -6.92 -18.40 -2.16
C ILE A 112 -6.50 -19.18 -0.91
N ASP A 113 -5.35 -18.87 -0.33
CA ASP A 113 -4.79 -19.61 0.80
C ASP A 113 -5.20 -18.95 2.13
N ALA A 114 -6.16 -19.57 2.82
CA ALA A 114 -6.68 -19.09 4.10
C ALA A 114 -5.61 -19.06 5.20
N GLU A 115 -4.65 -19.99 5.21
CA GLU A 115 -3.58 -20.01 6.21
C GLU A 115 -2.63 -18.84 5.98
N VAL A 116 -2.28 -18.55 4.73
CA VAL A 116 -1.50 -17.36 4.37
C VAL A 116 -2.25 -16.08 4.75
N ARG A 117 -3.55 -15.98 4.43
CA ARG A 117 -4.38 -14.83 4.82
C ARG A 117 -4.36 -14.62 6.33
N ASP A 118 -4.60 -15.66 7.12
CA ASP A 118 -4.59 -15.58 8.60
C ASP A 118 -3.22 -15.16 9.15
N ARG A 119 -2.13 -15.67 8.57
CA ARG A 119 -0.77 -15.27 8.95
C ARG A 119 -0.50 -13.81 8.66
N VAL A 120 -0.93 -13.31 7.49
CA VAL A 120 -0.82 -11.90 7.11
C VAL A 120 -1.63 -11.03 8.07
N HIS A 121 -2.89 -11.40 8.35
CA HIS A 121 -3.77 -10.70 9.28
C HIS A 121 -3.14 -10.56 10.67
N ARG A 122 -2.63 -11.67 11.22
CA ARG A 122 -1.94 -11.68 12.52
C ARG A 122 -0.77 -10.70 12.56
N ARG A 123 0.02 -10.64 11.48
CA ARG A 123 1.19 -9.76 11.37
C ARG A 123 0.82 -8.28 11.37
N ILE A 124 -0.26 -7.92 10.68
CA ILE A 124 -0.76 -6.54 10.69
C ILE A 124 -1.37 -6.20 12.05
N LEU A 125 -2.14 -7.10 12.66
CA LEU A 125 -2.72 -6.90 13.99
C LEU A 125 -1.67 -6.60 15.07
N GLU A 126 -0.49 -7.24 15.01
CA GLU A 126 0.65 -6.95 15.91
C GLU A 126 1.14 -5.49 15.80
N SER A 127 1.00 -4.88 14.61
CA SER A 127 1.38 -3.50 14.35
C SER A 127 0.32 -2.48 14.80
N LEU A 128 -0.95 -2.87 14.79
CA LEU A 128 -2.07 -2.04 15.21
C LEU A 128 -2.17 -1.98 16.74
N ARG A 129 -2.89 -0.96 17.23
CA ARG A 129 -3.27 -0.80 18.64
C ARG A 129 -4.79 -0.66 18.73
N PRO A 130 -5.41 -0.75 19.92
CA PRO A 130 -6.85 -0.48 20.05
C PRO A 130 -7.26 0.92 19.54
N HIS A 131 -6.35 1.89 19.62
CA HIS A 131 -6.54 3.24 19.09
C HIS A 131 -5.31 3.70 18.32
N ASN A 132 -5.50 4.02 17.04
CA ASN A 132 -4.45 4.44 16.10
C ASN A 132 -4.81 5.81 15.53
N ARG A 133 -3.85 6.73 15.52
CA ARG A 133 -4.04 8.06 14.96
C ARG A 133 -4.07 8.04 13.43
N VAL A 134 -3.13 7.32 12.82
CA VAL A 134 -3.05 7.23 11.35
C VAL A 134 -2.69 5.81 10.94
N VAL A 135 -3.39 5.28 9.94
CA VAL A 135 -3.02 4.07 9.22
C VAL A 135 -2.98 4.40 7.74
N VAL A 136 -1.79 4.37 7.13
CA VAL A 136 -1.61 4.49 5.68
C VAL A 136 -1.36 3.09 5.13
N ALA A 137 -2.17 2.66 4.17
CA ALA A 137 -2.02 1.36 3.52
C ALA A 137 -1.84 1.53 2.01
N HIS A 138 -0.99 0.70 1.42
CA HIS A 138 -0.65 0.77 -0.02
C HIS A 138 -1.00 -0.52 -0.75
N SER A 139 -1.58 -0.39 -1.95
CA SER A 139 -1.82 -1.51 -2.87
C SER A 139 -2.54 -2.68 -2.18
N LEU A 140 -2.04 -3.92 -2.24
CA LEU A 140 -2.62 -5.08 -1.55
C LEU A 140 -2.76 -4.87 -0.03
N GLY A 141 -1.88 -4.08 0.58
CA GLY A 141 -1.98 -3.67 1.99
C GLY A 141 -3.28 -2.94 2.32
N THR A 142 -3.88 -2.24 1.35
CA THR A 142 -5.20 -1.59 1.52
C THR A 142 -6.32 -2.61 1.69
N VAL A 143 -6.28 -3.69 0.91
CA VAL A 143 -7.26 -4.78 0.97
C VAL A 143 -7.14 -5.52 2.30
N ILE A 144 -5.92 -5.92 2.66
CA ILE A 144 -5.61 -6.58 3.93
C ILE A 144 -6.10 -5.74 5.11
N THR A 145 -5.75 -4.45 5.13
CA THR A 145 -6.11 -3.55 6.24
C THR A 145 -7.61 -3.32 6.32
N TYR A 146 -8.29 -3.18 5.17
CA TYR A 146 -9.75 -3.04 5.12
C TYR A 146 -10.47 -4.28 5.67
N GLU A 147 -10.02 -5.49 5.29
CA GLU A 147 -10.58 -6.75 5.82
C GLU A 147 -10.41 -6.85 7.35
N ILE A 148 -9.21 -6.54 7.85
CA ILE A 148 -8.91 -6.56 9.28
C ILE A 148 -9.82 -5.57 10.03
N LEU A 149 -9.93 -4.33 9.57
CA LEU A 149 -10.73 -3.31 10.24
C LEU A 149 -12.23 -3.63 10.22
N ARG A 150 -12.72 -4.32 9.18
CA ARG A 150 -14.11 -4.83 9.16
C ARG A 150 -14.34 -5.95 10.17
N GLN A 151 -13.36 -6.83 10.36
CA GLN A 151 -13.46 -7.95 11.30
C GLN A 151 -13.19 -7.56 12.75
N HIS A 152 -12.51 -6.44 12.97
CA HIS A 152 -12.11 -5.92 14.28
C HIS A 152 -12.66 -4.51 14.53
N PRO A 153 -14.01 -4.34 14.67
CA PRO A 153 -14.63 -3.03 14.86
C PRO A 153 -14.21 -2.33 16.16
N GLU A 154 -13.63 -3.06 17.12
CA GLU A 154 -13.03 -2.51 18.34
C GLU A 154 -11.77 -1.67 18.07
N ILE A 155 -11.08 -1.89 16.94
CA ILE A 155 -9.91 -1.11 16.55
C ILE A 155 -10.37 0.25 16.02
N GLN A 156 -9.97 1.30 16.70
CA GLN A 156 -10.24 2.68 16.29
C GLN A 156 -9.08 3.24 15.46
N VAL A 157 -9.43 3.91 14.36
CA VAL A 157 -8.47 4.58 13.46
C VAL A 157 -9.00 5.96 13.13
N GLU A 158 -8.31 7.01 13.57
CA GLU A 158 -8.73 8.40 13.30
C GLU A 158 -8.61 8.74 11.80
N GLU A 159 -7.52 8.31 11.15
CA GLU A 159 -7.24 8.53 9.74
C GLU A 159 -6.85 7.22 9.05
N PHE A 160 -7.74 6.69 8.21
CA PHE A 160 -7.39 5.61 7.30
C PHE A 160 -7.09 6.20 5.92
N VAL A 161 -5.84 6.05 5.47
CA VAL A 161 -5.38 6.55 4.18
C VAL A 161 -5.04 5.38 3.28
N THR A 162 -5.74 5.24 2.16
CA THR A 162 -5.46 4.21 1.15
C THR A 162 -4.76 4.85 -0.04
N VAL A 163 -3.64 4.28 -0.48
CA VAL A 163 -2.88 4.78 -1.63
C VAL A 163 -2.66 3.68 -2.66
N GLY A 164 -2.84 4.00 -3.95
CA GLY A 164 -2.75 3.01 -5.03
C GLY A 164 -3.67 1.80 -4.80
N SER A 165 -4.87 2.04 -4.29
CA SER A 165 -5.75 0.99 -3.76
C SER A 165 -6.57 0.29 -4.84
N PRO A 166 -6.45 -1.04 -5.00
CA PRO A 166 -7.31 -1.79 -5.91
C PRO A 166 -8.67 -2.15 -5.27
N LEU A 167 -9.03 -1.60 -4.11
CA LEU A 167 -10.30 -1.93 -3.42
C LEU A 167 -11.55 -1.68 -4.27
N GLY A 168 -11.48 -0.75 -5.22
CA GLY A 168 -12.60 -0.46 -6.13
C GLY A 168 -12.75 -1.48 -7.27
N GLU A 169 -11.71 -2.27 -7.57
CA GLU A 169 -11.69 -3.24 -8.65
C GLU A 169 -12.66 -4.40 -8.36
N GLU A 170 -13.46 -4.78 -9.36
CA GLU A 170 -14.52 -5.79 -9.20
C GLU A 170 -13.97 -7.14 -8.72
N PHE A 171 -12.87 -7.61 -9.31
CA PHE A 171 -12.27 -8.89 -8.93
C PHE A 171 -11.71 -8.89 -7.49
N VAL A 172 -11.19 -7.74 -7.02
CA VAL A 172 -10.75 -7.57 -5.64
C VAL A 172 -11.95 -7.60 -4.72
N ARG A 173 -12.99 -6.82 -5.02
CA ARG A 173 -14.23 -6.77 -4.24
C ARG A 173 -14.89 -8.13 -4.09
N ALA A 174 -14.91 -8.93 -5.16
CA ALA A 174 -15.43 -10.29 -5.15
C ALA A 174 -14.62 -11.25 -4.27
N SER A 175 -13.37 -10.91 -3.96
CA SER A 175 -12.44 -11.74 -3.18
C SER A 175 -12.30 -11.32 -1.71
N ILE A 176 -12.88 -10.17 -1.33
CA ILE A 176 -12.82 -9.62 0.04
C ILE A 176 -13.56 -10.53 1.02
N GLN A 177 -12.96 -10.74 2.20
CA GLN A 177 -13.55 -11.48 3.31
C GLN A 177 -13.67 -10.63 4.60
N PRO A 178 -14.83 -10.67 5.30
CA PRO A 178 -16.09 -11.32 4.92
C PRO A 178 -16.66 -10.74 3.62
N THR A 179 -17.47 -11.50 2.89
CA THR A 179 -18.06 -11.06 1.61
C THR A 179 -18.71 -9.69 1.74
N LEU A 180 -18.59 -8.86 0.69
CA LEU A 180 -19.28 -7.58 0.66
C LEU A 180 -20.79 -7.79 0.49
N GLU A 181 -21.57 -7.18 1.38
CA GLU A 181 -23.03 -7.17 1.30
C GLU A 181 -23.50 -5.95 0.50
N ASP A 182 -24.79 -5.90 0.17
CA ASP A 182 -25.39 -4.75 -0.51
C ASP A 182 -25.23 -3.47 0.32
N GLY A 183 -24.83 -2.39 -0.34
CA GLY A 183 -24.62 -1.07 0.26
C GLY A 183 -23.16 -0.77 0.62
N SER A 184 -22.92 0.45 1.11
CA SER A 184 -21.58 0.92 1.48
C SER A 184 -21.12 0.29 2.79
N GLN A 185 -20.04 -0.49 2.77
CA GLN A 185 -19.48 -1.09 3.98
C GLN A 185 -18.26 -0.32 4.48
N TRP A 186 -18.48 0.55 5.45
CA TRP A 186 -17.44 1.32 6.12
C TRP A 186 -16.56 0.40 7.00
N PRO A 187 -15.23 0.55 7.01
CA PRO A 187 -14.33 -0.35 7.73
C PRO A 187 -14.32 -0.07 9.24
N GLY A 188 -15.22 -0.72 9.98
CA GLY A 188 -15.20 -0.78 11.44
C GLY A 188 -15.14 0.60 12.12
N GLY A 189 -14.21 0.74 13.07
CA GLY A 189 -13.98 1.95 13.89
C GLY A 189 -13.20 3.08 13.19
N VAL A 190 -13.19 3.14 11.85
CA VAL A 190 -12.55 4.24 11.12
C VAL A 190 -13.36 5.52 11.25
N VAL A 191 -12.72 6.63 11.65
CA VAL A 191 -13.38 7.93 11.78
C VAL A 191 -13.43 8.65 10.44
N ARG A 192 -12.26 8.78 9.78
CA ARG A 192 -12.11 9.40 8.46
C ARG A 192 -11.33 8.49 7.51
N TRP A 193 -11.76 8.48 6.25
CA TRP A 193 -11.11 7.70 5.19
C TRP A 193 -10.77 8.63 4.02
N THR A 194 -9.49 8.71 3.69
CA THR A 194 -8.98 9.36 2.48
C THR A 194 -8.39 8.31 1.54
N ASN A 195 -8.81 8.32 0.29
CA ASN A 195 -8.24 7.48 -0.75
C ASN A 195 -7.48 8.35 -1.75
N VAL A 196 -6.27 7.93 -2.12
CA VAL A 196 -5.41 8.65 -3.06
C VAL A 196 -5.03 7.72 -4.21
N ALA A 197 -5.48 8.06 -5.41
CA ALA A 197 -5.10 7.39 -6.65
C ALA A 197 -4.16 8.31 -7.47
N ALA A 198 -3.34 7.72 -8.33
CA ALA A 198 -2.42 8.46 -9.18
C ALA A 198 -2.68 8.22 -10.66
N GLU A 199 -2.45 9.24 -11.47
CA GLU A 199 -2.41 9.11 -12.92
C GLU A 199 -1.36 8.08 -13.34
N GLY A 200 -1.76 7.15 -14.21
CA GLY A 200 -0.90 6.07 -14.68
C GLY A 200 -0.78 4.88 -13.73
N ASP A 201 -1.39 4.92 -12.54
CA ASP A 201 -1.39 3.78 -11.62
C ASP A 201 -2.40 2.72 -12.08
N LEU A 202 -1.88 1.65 -12.68
CA LEU A 202 -2.65 0.54 -13.22
C LEU A 202 -3.48 -0.19 -12.16
N ALA A 203 -3.09 -0.17 -10.88
CA ALA A 203 -3.86 -0.82 -9.81
C ALA A 203 -5.16 -0.07 -9.49
N THR A 204 -5.27 1.19 -9.91
CA THR A 204 -6.43 2.06 -9.68
C THR A 204 -7.12 2.46 -10.97
N ALA A 205 -6.66 1.96 -12.12
CA ALA A 205 -7.05 2.48 -13.43
C ALA A 205 -8.55 2.29 -13.72
N ALA A 206 -9.18 1.19 -13.30
CA ALA A 206 -10.60 0.99 -13.53
C ALA A 206 -11.46 1.64 -12.43
N ALA A 207 -10.92 1.82 -11.22
CA ALA A 207 -11.63 2.40 -10.08
C ALA A 207 -10.75 3.35 -9.24
N PRO A 208 -10.43 4.56 -9.75
CA PRO A 208 -9.57 5.51 -9.03
C PRO A 208 -10.27 6.17 -7.83
N ARG A 209 -11.61 6.03 -7.73
CA ARG A 209 -12.44 6.56 -6.64
C ARG A 209 -13.10 5.43 -5.89
N LEU A 210 -13.03 5.46 -4.55
CA LEU A 210 -13.65 4.46 -3.68
C LEU A 210 -15.03 4.90 -3.17
N ALA A 211 -15.33 6.20 -3.12
CA ALA A 211 -16.61 6.71 -2.66
C ALA A 211 -17.85 6.07 -3.34
N PRO A 212 -17.87 5.84 -4.67
CA PRO A 212 -19.03 5.22 -5.34
C PRO A 212 -19.35 3.79 -4.86
N VAL A 213 -18.39 3.11 -4.22
CA VAL A 213 -18.52 1.72 -3.77
C VAL A 213 -18.68 1.65 -2.26
N PHE A 214 -17.87 2.41 -1.53
CA PHE A 214 -17.73 2.30 -0.08
C PHE A 214 -18.34 3.48 0.69
N GLY A 215 -18.96 4.43 -0.02
CA GLY A 215 -19.79 5.51 0.52
C GLY A 215 -19.19 6.90 0.35
N ASP A 216 -20.07 7.89 0.20
CA ASP A 216 -19.74 9.30 -0.12
C ASP A 216 -18.97 10.05 0.98
N ARG A 217 -18.75 9.41 2.14
CA ARG A 217 -17.92 9.94 3.23
C ARG A 217 -16.42 9.84 2.95
N ILE A 218 -16.02 9.07 1.93
CA ILE A 218 -14.61 8.93 1.53
C ILE A 218 -14.17 10.21 0.81
N VAL A 219 -13.02 10.73 1.20
CA VAL A 219 -12.34 11.80 0.44
C VAL A 219 -11.45 11.14 -0.60
N ASP A 220 -11.87 11.16 -1.87
CA ASP A 220 -11.07 10.69 -3.00
C ASP A 220 -10.20 11.83 -3.57
N GLU A 221 -8.89 11.65 -3.54
CA GLU A 221 -7.88 12.54 -4.10
C GLU A 221 -7.20 11.89 -5.31
N PHE A 222 -6.81 12.71 -6.29
CA PHE A 222 -6.14 12.24 -7.50
C PHE A 222 -4.85 13.04 -7.73
N VAL A 223 -3.72 12.34 -7.86
CA VAL A 223 -2.38 12.93 -7.91
C VAL A 223 -1.60 12.50 -9.14
N PHE A 224 -0.42 13.10 -9.35
CA PHE A 224 0.52 12.70 -10.39
C PHE A 224 1.84 12.28 -9.74
N ASN A 225 2.21 11.01 -9.90
CA ASN A 225 3.40 10.40 -9.29
C ASN A 225 4.54 10.17 -10.31
N GLY A 226 4.43 10.72 -11.51
CA GLY A 226 5.47 10.63 -12.53
C GLY A 226 5.69 9.21 -13.05
N ALA A 227 6.96 8.84 -13.27
CA ALA A 227 7.34 7.56 -13.87
C ALA A 227 7.13 6.33 -12.95
N HIS A 228 6.83 6.56 -11.66
CA HIS A 228 6.62 5.52 -10.67
C HIS A 228 5.22 5.64 -10.06
N PRO A 229 4.15 5.53 -10.87
CA PRO A 229 2.82 5.94 -10.46
C PRO A 229 2.25 5.10 -9.30
N HIS A 230 2.68 3.83 -9.21
CA HIS A 230 2.25 2.89 -8.18
C HIS A 230 3.21 2.80 -6.97
N ASP A 231 4.40 3.39 -7.02
CA ASP A 231 5.32 3.33 -5.88
C ASP A 231 4.75 4.17 -4.73
N ILE A 232 4.90 3.68 -3.50
CA ILE A 232 4.34 4.34 -2.32
C ILE A 232 5.05 5.65 -1.98
N GLU A 233 6.36 5.76 -2.22
CA GLU A 233 7.14 6.95 -1.86
C GLU A 233 6.62 8.25 -2.52
N PRO A 234 6.33 8.29 -3.84
CA PRO A 234 5.65 9.44 -4.46
C PRO A 234 4.32 9.80 -3.80
N TYR A 235 3.45 8.81 -3.51
CA TYR A 235 2.18 9.06 -2.82
C TYR A 235 2.38 9.73 -1.46
N LEU A 236 3.28 9.19 -0.63
CA LEU A 236 3.58 9.71 0.71
C LEU A 236 4.06 11.15 0.68
N SER A 237 4.73 11.55 -0.41
CA SER A 237 5.29 12.89 -0.59
C SER A 237 4.25 13.94 -1.03
N THR A 238 3.01 13.53 -1.26
CA THR A 238 1.93 14.44 -1.70
C THR A 238 1.23 15.12 -0.51
N PRO A 239 0.68 16.33 -0.70
CA PRO A 239 -0.19 16.94 0.30
C PRO A 239 -1.49 16.15 0.53
N ALA A 240 -1.93 15.34 -0.46
CA ALA A 240 -3.11 14.48 -0.33
C ALA A 240 -2.93 13.42 0.78
N VAL A 241 -1.70 12.92 0.98
CA VAL A 241 -1.36 12.06 2.12
C VAL A 241 -0.94 12.89 3.34
N GLY A 242 -0.20 13.98 3.15
CA GLY A 242 0.28 14.82 4.25
C GLY A 242 -0.82 15.42 5.10
N ARG A 243 -1.92 15.90 4.49
CA ARG A 243 -3.05 16.53 5.21
C ARG A 243 -3.74 15.60 6.21
N PRO A 244 -4.20 14.38 5.83
CA PRO A 244 -4.78 13.46 6.80
C PRO A 244 -3.75 13.04 7.86
N VAL A 245 -2.49 12.82 7.50
CA VAL A 245 -1.45 12.47 8.49
C VAL A 245 -1.25 13.60 9.51
N ALA A 246 -1.14 14.85 9.06
CA ALA A 246 -1.00 16.01 9.93
C ALA A 246 -2.20 16.12 10.89
N ARG A 247 -3.42 15.95 10.36
CA ARG A 247 -4.66 15.98 11.16
C ARG A 247 -4.69 14.89 12.23
N GLY A 248 -4.35 13.63 11.90
CA GLY A 248 -4.32 12.54 12.88
C GLY A 248 -3.23 12.72 13.95
N LEU A 249 -2.14 13.41 13.61
CA LEU A 249 -1.06 13.74 14.54
C LEU A 249 -1.26 15.07 15.29
N ASP A 250 -2.40 15.75 15.11
CA ASP A 250 -2.68 17.08 15.67
C ASP A 250 -1.60 18.13 15.30
N LEU A 251 -0.99 18.00 14.12
CA LEU A 251 0.03 18.92 13.63
C LEU A 251 -0.61 20.14 12.96
N PRO A 252 -0.17 21.36 13.28
CA PRO A 252 -0.70 22.57 12.67
C PRO A 252 -0.27 22.64 11.20
N ILE A 253 -1.25 22.92 10.34
CA ILE A 253 -1.03 23.21 8.92
C ILE A 253 -1.05 24.73 8.76
N GLY A 254 0.02 25.31 8.22
CA GLY A 254 0.08 26.74 7.91
C GLY A 254 -0.59 27.06 6.57
N ASP A 255 -1.02 28.32 6.41
CA ASP A 255 -1.40 28.88 5.12
C ASP A 255 -0.11 29.08 4.30
N ARG A 256 0.07 28.28 3.24
CA ARG A 256 1.17 28.45 2.27
C ARG A 256 0.64 28.99 0.95
#